data_AF-A0A2R6IQX3-F1
#
_entry.id   AF-A0A2R6IQX3-F1
#
_cell.length_a   1.000
_cell.length_b   1.000
_cell.length_c   1.000
_cell.angle_alpha   90.00
_cell.angle_beta   90.00
_cell.angle_gamma   90.00
#
_symmetry.space_group_name_H-M   'P 1'
#
loop_
_entity.id
_entity.type
_entity.pdbx_description
1 polymer ?
#
loop_
_entity_poly.entity_id
_entity_poly.type
_entity_poly.pdbx_seq_one_letter_code
_entity_poly.pdbx_strand_id
1 'polypeptide(L)' 'MAEVVREIVTAVTAAEGIAPGELDYALQDHVDVDAIQSLTDHSEGLWTLSFEVPRHDVTVTDSGVVLVDGESFEQELSA' A
#
# COMPACT_ATOMS: atom_id res chain seq x y z
N MET A 1 12.99 6.77 0.33
CA MET A 1 11.81 5.88 0.17
C MET A 1 10.99 6.05 1.43
N ALA A 2 9.78 6.60 1.33
CA ALA A 2 8.92 6.75 2.50
C ALA A 2 8.45 5.39 3.02
N GLU A 3 8.22 5.33 4.33
CA GLU A 3 7.83 4.13 5.07
C GLU A 3 6.52 3.52 4.52
N VAL A 4 5.54 4.37 4.24
CA VAL A 4 4.24 3.99 3.65
C VAL A 4 4.37 3.26 2.32
N VAL A 5 5.31 3.65 1.45
CA VAL A 5 5.49 3.00 0.13
C VAL A 5 5.99 1.57 0.33
N ARG A 6 6.82 1.35 1.36
CA ARG A 6 7.32 0.02 1.70
C ARG A 6 6.22 -0.86 2.29
N GLU A 7 5.35 -0.28 3.11
CA GLU A 7 4.19 -0.99 3.67
C GLU A 7 3.22 -1.41 2.58
N ILE A 8 2.92 -0.52 1.63
CA ILE A 8 2.05 -0.83 0.49
C ILE A 8 2.63 -1.97 -0.33
N VAL A 9 3.90 -1.89 -0.71
CA VAL A 9 4.56 -2.98 -1.45
C VAL A 9 4.51 -4.28 -0.65
N THR A 10 4.75 -4.23 0.65
CA THR A 10 4.71 -5.41 1.52
C THR A 10 3.31 -6.03 1.58
N ALA A 11 2.27 -5.22 1.78
CA ALA A 11 0.88 -5.67 1.82
C ALA A 11 0.44 -6.29 0.49
N VAL A 12 0.74 -5.64 -0.64
CA VAL A 12 0.44 -6.19 -1.98
C VAL A 12 1.15 -7.53 -2.20
N THR A 13 2.43 -7.62 -1.83
CA THR A 13 3.20 -8.86 -2.01
C THR A 13 2.72 -9.98 -1.10
N ALA A 14 2.29 -9.65 0.11
CA ALA A 14 1.73 -10.60 1.05
C ALA A 14 0.35 -11.11 0.57
N ALA A 15 -0.45 -10.26 -0.08
CA ALA A 15 -1.72 -10.65 -0.71
C ALA A 15 -1.51 -11.56 -1.93
N GLU A 16 -0.53 -11.26 -2.79
CA GLU A 16 -0.18 -12.15 -3.91
C GLU A 16 0.60 -13.40 -3.44
N GLY A 17 1.09 -13.43 -2.19
CA GLY A 17 1.91 -14.52 -1.66
C GLY A 17 3.30 -14.61 -2.29
N ILE A 18 3.79 -13.49 -2.83
CA ILE A 18 5.09 -13.38 -3.51
C ILE A 18 6.06 -12.53 -2.70
N ALA A 19 7.34 -12.55 -3.05
CA ALA A 19 8.31 -11.63 -2.46
C ALA A 19 8.20 -10.23 -3.07
N PRO A 20 8.55 -9.15 -2.33
CA PRO A 20 8.61 -7.78 -2.87
C PRO A 20 9.59 -7.57 -4.03
N GLY A 21 10.54 -8.49 -4.22
CA GLY A 21 11.41 -8.50 -5.40
C GLY A 21 10.88 -9.33 -6.58
N GLU A 22 9.76 -10.05 -6.41
CA GLU A 22 9.11 -10.85 -7.45
C GLU A 22 7.86 -10.17 -8.03
N LEU A 23 7.57 -8.93 -7.61
CA LEU A 23 6.58 -8.11 -8.31
C LEU A 23 7.06 -7.88 -9.74
N ASP A 24 6.32 -8.42 -10.71
CA ASP A 24 6.63 -8.25 -12.14
C ASP A 24 6.31 -6.83 -12.64
N TYR A 25 5.60 -6.04 -11.82
CA TYR A 25 5.22 -4.67 -12.07
C TYR A 25 5.80 -3.74 -10.99
N ALA A 26 6.02 -2.48 -11.34
CA ALA A 26 6.40 -1.48 -10.36
C ALA A 26 5.12 -0.83 -9.81
N LEU A 27 5.04 -0.64 -8.49
CA LEU A 27 3.89 0.04 -7.88
C LEU A 27 3.64 1.42 -8.51
N GLN A 28 4.73 2.12 -8.86
CA GLN A 28 4.72 3.42 -9.55
C GLN A 28 4.04 3.42 -10.93
N ASP A 29 3.81 2.25 -11.54
CA ASP A 29 3.11 2.12 -12.82
C ASP A 29 1.58 2.24 -12.66
N HIS A 30 1.08 1.87 -11.48
CA HIS A 30 -0.34 1.89 -11.14
C HIS A 30 -0.71 3.07 -10.24
N VAL A 31 0.22 3.53 -9.39
CA VAL A 31 -0.02 4.60 -8.43
C VAL A 31 1.21 5.49 -8.27
N ASP A 32 1.01 6.81 -8.26
CA ASP A 32 2.09 7.77 -8.03
C ASP A 32 2.60 7.67 -6.58
N VAL A 33 3.71 6.95 -6.39
CA VAL A 33 4.39 6.83 -5.10
C VAL A 33 4.86 8.18 -4.55
N ASP A 34 5.11 9.17 -5.42
CA ASP A 34 5.45 10.53 -5.03
C ASP A 34 4.22 11.29 -4.50
N ALA A 35 3.04 11.04 -5.07
CA ALA A 35 1.79 11.60 -4.57
C ALA A 35 1.43 11.03 -3.20
N ILE A 36 1.58 9.72 -2.99
CA ILE A 36 1.40 9.10 -1.65
C ILE A 36 2.36 9.73 -0.64
N GLN A 37 3.62 9.90 -1.02
CA GLN A 37 4.60 10.58 -0.17
C GLN A 37 4.16 11.99 0.19
N SER A 38 3.68 12.75 -0.80
CA SER A 38 3.20 14.11 -0.57
C SER A 38 1.96 14.14 0.33
N LEU A 39 1.09 13.12 0.27
CA LEU A 39 -0.08 12.97 1.13
C LEU A 39 0.29 12.58 2.56
N THR A 40 1.27 11.70 2.76
CA THR A 40 1.75 11.33 4.10
C THR A 40 2.52 12.49 4.74
N ASP A 41 3.32 13.22 3.96
CA ASP A 41 4.06 14.41 4.41
C ASP A 41 3.08 15.51 4.83
N HIS A 42 1.99 15.69 4.07
CA HIS A 42 0.84 16.48 4.48
C HIS A 42 -0.09 15.70 5.42
N SER A 43 0.37 15.40 6.64
CA SER A 43 -0.44 14.77 7.71
C SER A 43 -1.68 15.59 8.16
N GLU A 44 -1.98 16.73 7.52
CA GLU A 44 -3.13 17.58 7.83
C GLU A 44 -4.35 17.19 6.99
N GLY A 45 -4.85 15.96 7.17
CA GLY A 45 -6.11 15.53 6.54
C GLY A 45 -6.37 14.05 6.59
N LEU A 46 -7.66 13.68 6.67
CA LEU A 46 -8.13 12.32 6.42
C LEU A 46 -8.15 12.10 4.92
N TRP A 47 -7.19 11.33 4.42
CA TRP A 47 -7.17 10.90 3.02
C TRP A 47 -7.28 9.39 2.93
N THR A 48 -7.89 8.95 1.85
CA THR A 48 -8.02 7.53 1.54
C THR A 48 -7.79 7.39 0.04
N LEU A 49 -6.80 6.61 -0.31
CA LEU A 49 -6.39 6.35 -1.68
C LEU A 49 -6.66 4.90 -2.00
N SER A 50 -7.61 4.65 -2.91
CA SER A 50 -7.88 3.32 -3.44
C SER A 50 -7.40 3.27 -4.89
N PHE A 51 -6.63 2.24 -5.23
CA PHE A 51 -6.12 1.99 -6.57
C PHE A 51 -6.12 0.50 -6.88
N GLU A 52 -6.34 0.18 -8.16
CA GLU A 52 -6.35 -1.20 -8.65
C GLU A 52 -4.94 -1.59 -9.10
N VAL A 53 -4.43 -2.70 -8.57
CA VAL A 53 -3.23 -3.39 -9.06
C VAL A 53 -3.65 -4.66 -9.80
N PRO A 54 -2.78 -5.27 -10.61
CA PRO A 54 -3.12 -6.52 -11.28
C PRO A 54 -3.54 -7.57 -10.24
N ARG A 55 -4.79 -8.05 -10.37
CA ARG A 55 -5.44 -9.05 -9.50
C ARG A 55 -5.94 -8.60 -8.13
N HIS A 56 -5.72 -7.35 -7.70
CA HIS A 56 -6.13 -6.88 -6.37
C HIS A 56 -6.48 -5.39 -6.33
N ASP A 57 -7.40 -5.02 -5.43
CA ASP A 57 -7.66 -3.63 -5.08
C ASP A 57 -6.90 -3.24 -3.82
N VAL A 58 -6.15 -2.14 -3.85
CA VAL A 58 -5.36 -1.67 -2.70
C VAL A 58 -5.93 -0.35 -2.22
N THR A 59 -6.25 -0.27 -0.94
CA THR A 59 -6.72 0.95 -0.27
C THR A 59 -5.75 1.34 0.82
N VAL A 60 -5.31 2.59 0.81
CA VAL A 60 -4.37 3.17 1.78
C VAL A 60 -5.06 4.34 2.46
N THR A 61 -4.99 4.38 3.79
CA THR A 61 -5.51 5.50 4.58
C THR A 61 -4.36 6.37 5.12
N ASP A 62 -4.70 7.59 5.57
CA ASP A 62 -3.73 8.52 6.18
C ASP A 62 -2.99 7.94 7.39
N SER A 63 -3.60 6.97 8.07
CA SER A 63 -3.02 6.28 9.22
C SER A 63 -1.97 5.22 8.86
N GLY A 64 -1.63 5.07 7.57
CA GLY A 64 -0.73 4.02 7.07
C GLY A 64 -1.38 2.65 6.97
N VAL A 65 -2.70 2.55 7.16
CA VAL A 65 -3.40 1.27 7.02
C VAL A 65 -3.54 0.94 5.55
N VAL A 66 -3.02 -0.21 5.16
CA VAL A 66 -3.15 -0.77 3.81
C VAL A 66 -4.13 -1.93 3.85
N LEU A 67 -5.22 -1.82 3.08
CA LEU A 67 -6.17 -2.88 2.82
C LEU A 67 -5.95 -3.41 1.41
N VAL A 68 -5.97 -4.73 1.24
CA VAL A 68 -5.89 -5.37 -0.08
C VAL A 68 -7.13 -6.25 -0.26
N ASP A 69 -7.84 -6.08 -1.37
CA ASP A 69 -9.15 -6.70 -1.65
C ASP A 69 -10.23 -6.39 -0.59
N GLY A 70 -10.04 -5.29 0.17
CA GLY A 70 -10.90 -4.94 1.31
C GLY A 70 -10.60 -5.74 2.60
N GLU A 71 -9.61 -6.62 2.58
CA GLU A 71 -9.05 -7.23 3.80
C GLU A 71 -7.95 -6.33 4.35
N SER A 72 -8.08 -5.89 5.61
CA SER A 72 -7.00 -5.17 6.28
C SER A 72 -5.82 -6.12 6.46
N PHE A 73 -4.67 -5.76 5.89
CA PHE A 73 -3.40 -6.40 6.25
C PHE A 73 -2.94 -5.83 7.60
N GLU A 74 -3.76 -6.03 8.63
CA GLU A 74 -3.25 -6.04 9.99
C GLU A 74 -2.37 -7.29 10.07
N GLN A 75 -1.06 -7.14 9.90
CA GLN A 75 -0.15 -8.17 10.39
C GLN A 75 -0.56 -8.41 11.84
N GLU A 76 -1.13 -9.58 12.10
CA GLU A 76 -1.45 -10.08 13.41
C GLU A 76 -0.15 -10.18 14.20
N LEU A 77 0.33 -9.04 14.73
CA LEU A 77 1.20 -8.96 15.88
C LEU A 77 0.33 -9.22 17.12
N SER A 78 -0.42 -10.33 17.11
CA SER A 78 -0.96 -10.90 18.33
C SER A 78 0.08 -11.90 18.84
N ALA A 79 1.03 -11.35 19.60
CA ALA A 79 1.93 -12.11 20.47
C ALA A 79 1.16 -12.81 21.60
#